data_AF-A0A258EH68-F1
#
_entry.id   AF-A0A258EH68-F1
#
_cell.length_a   1.000
_cell.length_b   1.000
_cell.length_c   1.000
_cell.angle_alpha   90.00
_cell.angle_beta   90.00
_cell.angle_gamma   90.00
#
_symmetry.space_group_name_H-M   'P 1'
#
loop_
_entity.id
_entity.type
_entity.pdbx_description
1 polymer ?
#
loop_
_entity_poly.entity_id
_entity_poly.type
_entity_poly.pdbx_seq_one_letter_code
_entity_poly.pdbx_strand_id
1 'polypeptide(L)'
;MANSPLSTLRLRLRTRPQDAGTSTAQSCWLQFCPTCLREDEVPYFRRSWTLATRVSCFRHGCRLRDRCPSCGQGLAPFKRDRLVPQQYCAFCDAHLAKPTGPASLGARRATESLSPRGL
;
A
#
# COMPACT_ATOMS: atom_id res chain seq x y z
N MET A 1 -36.94 -1.93 11.27
CA MET A 1 -35.48 -1.86 11.47
C MET A 1 -34.82 -2.91 10.58
N ALA A 2 -34.50 -2.57 9.33
CA ALA A 2 -34.00 -3.54 8.35
C ALA A 2 -32.49 -3.69 8.48
N ASN A 3 -32.05 -4.84 9.00
CA ASN A 3 -30.64 -5.22 9.07
C ASN A 3 -30.20 -5.72 7.70
N SER A 4 -29.64 -4.83 6.88
CA SER A 4 -29.23 -5.18 5.51
C SER A 4 -28.07 -6.18 5.57
N PRO A 5 -28.18 -7.36 4.93
CA PRO A 5 -27.17 -8.43 4.97
C PRO A 5 -25.84 -8.03 4.33
N LEU A 6 -25.81 -6.89 3.64
CA LEU A 6 -24.62 -6.32 3.00
C LEU A 6 -23.72 -5.57 3.99
N SER A 7 -24.15 -5.39 5.24
CA SER A 7 -23.36 -4.71 6.28
C SER A 7 -22.04 -5.45 6.57
N THR A 8 -22.06 -6.78 6.49
CA THR A 8 -20.90 -7.66 6.72
C THR A 8 -19.87 -7.60 5.58
N LEU A 9 -20.30 -7.18 4.39
CA LEU A 9 -19.45 -7.02 3.20
C LEU A 9 -18.85 -5.61 3.08
N ARG A 10 -19.11 -4.72 4.03
CA ARG A 10 -18.41 -3.44 4.11
C ARG A 10 -16.97 -3.71 4.50
N LEU A 11 -16.11 -3.91 3.50
CA LEU A 11 -14.67 -3.76 3.68
C LEU A 11 -14.46 -2.42 4.37
N ARG A 12 -13.85 -2.45 5.56
CA ARG A 12 -13.33 -1.22 6.16
C ARG A 12 -12.30 -0.67 5.17
N LEU A 13 -12.69 0.33 4.40
CA LEU A 13 -11.73 1.25 3.79
C LEU A 13 -10.79 1.64 4.93
N ARG A 14 -9.48 1.44 4.74
CA ARG A 14 -8.48 1.80 5.77
C ARG A 14 -8.65 3.29 6.04
N THR A 15 -9.39 3.64 7.08
CA THR A 15 -9.47 5.00 7.58
C THR A 15 -8.08 5.30 8.14
N ARG A 16 -7.34 6.13 7.42
CA ARG A 16 -6.05 6.63 7.86
C ARG A 16 -6.30 7.51 9.09
N PRO A 17 -5.61 7.29 10.22
CA PRO A 17 -5.56 8.28 11.29
C PRO A 17 -5.07 9.60 10.68
N GLN A 18 -5.90 10.64 10.80
CA GLN A 18 -5.55 11.98 10.35
C GLN A 18 -4.65 12.59 11.42
N ASP A 19 -3.34 12.43 11.28
CA ASP A 19 -2.40 13.29 12.00
C ASP A 19 -2.52 14.69 11.39
N ALA A 20 -2.97 15.63 12.21
CA ALA A 20 -3.13 17.03 11.86
C ALA A 20 -1.79 17.62 11.44
N GLY A 21 -1.56 17.74 10.13
CA GLY A 21 -0.43 18.52 9.60
C GLY A 21 0.35 17.93 8.43
N THR A 22 -0.19 17.09 7.53
CA THR A 22 0.37 17.02 6.16
C THR A 22 -0.62 16.44 5.15
N SER A 23 -1.03 17.31 4.21
CA SER A 23 -1.57 17.07 2.85
C SER A 23 -2.56 15.91 2.67
N THR A 24 -3.78 16.26 2.26
CA THR A 24 -4.76 15.36 1.64
C THR A 24 -4.05 14.24 0.89
N ALA A 25 -4.37 12.99 1.24
CA ALA A 25 -3.85 11.83 0.55
C ALA A 25 -4.36 11.87 -0.90
N GLN A 26 -3.68 12.63 -1.75
CA GLN A 26 -3.89 12.63 -3.18
C GLN A 26 -3.74 11.18 -3.59
N SER A 27 -4.82 10.62 -4.13
CA SER A 27 -4.84 9.29 -4.73
C SER A 27 -3.78 9.29 -5.83
N CYS A 28 -2.59 8.80 -5.51
CA CYS A 28 -1.60 8.54 -6.53
C CYS A 28 -2.02 7.24 -7.21
N TRP A 29 -2.45 7.34 -8.45
CA TRP A 29 -2.71 6.19 -9.33
C TRP A 29 -1.41 5.47 -9.73
N LEU A 30 -0.28 5.87 -9.13
CA LEU A 30 1.03 5.32 -9.39
C LEU A 30 1.27 4.12 -8.47
N GLN A 31 1.69 3.02 -9.08
CA GLN A 31 2.12 1.82 -8.38
C GLN A 31 3.48 1.35 -8.90
N PHE A 32 4.15 0.47 -8.16
CA PHE A 32 5.40 -0.15 -8.59
C PHE A 32 5.59 -1.57 -8.11
N CYS A 33 6.43 -2.29 -8.85
CA CYS A 33 7.03 -3.54 -8.38
C CYS A 33 8.38 -3.23 -7.71
N PRO A 34 8.57 -3.58 -6.42
CA PRO A 34 9.85 -3.35 -5.74
C PRO A 34 10.99 -4.17 -6.34
N THR A 35 10.68 -5.33 -6.92
CA THR A 35 11.68 -6.21 -7.54
C THR A 35 12.12 -5.66 -8.89
N CYS A 36 11.21 -5.20 -9.76
CA CYS A 36 11.58 -4.49 -10.99
C CYS A 36 12.47 -3.28 -10.70
N LEU A 37 12.10 -2.44 -9.72
CA LEU A 37 12.92 -1.27 -9.37
C LEU A 37 14.32 -1.63 -8.85
N ARG A 38 14.54 -2.87 -8.39
CA ARG A 38 15.85 -3.34 -7.93
C ARG A 38 16.68 -3.96 -9.04
N GLU A 39 16.03 -4.67 -9.95
CA GLU A 39 16.68 -5.44 -11.02
C GLU A 39 16.93 -4.63 -12.28
N ASP A 40 16.11 -3.61 -12.55
CA ASP A 40 16.25 -2.80 -13.75
C ASP A 40 17.53 -1.95 -13.67
N GLU A 41 18.37 -1.99 -14.70
CA GLU A 41 19.60 -1.17 -14.79
C GLU A 41 19.28 0.33 -14.76
N VAL A 42 18.16 0.71 -15.39
CA VAL A 42 17.59 2.06 -15.34
C VAL A 42 16.17 1.97 -14.78
N PRO A 43 15.97 2.18 -13.46
CA PRO A 43 14.67 2.02 -12.82
C PRO A 43 13.66 3.11 -13.22
N TYR A 44 12.47 2.69 -13.65
CA TYR A 44 11.39 3.59 -14.09
C TYR A 44 10.01 3.07 -13.71
N PHE A 45 9.04 3.99 -13.59
CA PHE A 45 7.64 3.60 -13.39
C PHE A 45 6.99 3.15 -14.71
N ARG A 46 6.51 1.91 -14.73
CA ARG A 46 5.89 1.32 -15.92
C ARG A 46 4.43 1.75 -16.03
N ARG A 47 4.01 2.20 -17.21
CA ARG A 47 2.60 2.56 -17.50
C ARG A 47 1.62 1.42 -17.24
N SER A 48 2.04 0.17 -17.43
CA SER A 48 1.18 -1.00 -17.18
C SER A 48 0.75 -1.14 -15.71
N TRP A 49 1.47 -0.52 -14.77
CA TRP A 49 1.15 -0.52 -13.35
C TRP A 49 0.03 0.46 -12.96
N THR A 50 -0.39 1.36 -13.85
CA THR A 50 -1.46 2.33 -13.56
C THR A 50 -2.85 1.81 -13.92
N LEU A 51 -2.95 0.64 -14.54
CA LEU A 51 -4.22 0.02 -14.88
C LEU A 51 -4.93 -0.44 -13.60
N ALA A 52 -6.20 -0.05 -13.41
CA ALA A 52 -6.96 -0.34 -12.19
C ALA A 52 -7.06 -1.85 -11.86
N THR A 53 -7.05 -2.71 -12.87
CA THR A 53 -7.09 -4.17 -12.74
C THR A 53 -5.71 -4.79 -12.48
N ARG A 54 -4.63 -4.03 -12.66
CA ARG A 54 -3.27 -4.51 -12.47
C ARG A 54 -2.89 -4.43 -10.99
N VAL A 55 -3.09 -5.51 -10.26
CA VAL A 55 -2.72 -5.58 -8.83
C VAL A 55 -1.37 -6.27 -8.57
N SER A 56 -0.83 -6.98 -9.58
CA SER A 56 0.43 -7.74 -9.50
C SER A 56 1.38 -7.44 -10.66
N CYS A 57 2.69 -7.55 -10.41
CA CYS A 57 3.71 -7.44 -11.44
C CYS A 57 3.61 -8.62 -12.42
N PHE A 58 3.70 -8.37 -13.73
CA PHE A 58 3.68 -9.45 -14.74
C PHE A 58 4.95 -10.28 -14.72
N ARG A 59 6.09 -9.62 -14.46
CA ARG A 59 7.41 -10.25 -14.43
C ARG A 59 7.65 -11.06 -13.15
N HIS A 60 7.23 -10.52 -12.00
CA HIS A 60 7.59 -11.09 -10.69
C HIS A 60 6.42 -11.68 -9.90
N GLY A 61 5.18 -11.49 -10.34
CA GLY A 61 3.98 -11.95 -9.64
C GLY A 61 3.69 -11.27 -8.28
N CYS A 62 4.62 -10.50 -7.73
CA CYS A 62 4.42 -9.81 -6.45
C CYS A 62 3.37 -8.69 -6.56
N ARG A 63 2.71 -8.39 -5.44
CA ARG A 63 1.75 -7.28 -5.33
C ARG A 63 2.41 -5.94 -5.61
N LEU A 64 1.77 -5.13 -6.45
CA LEU A 64 2.20 -3.76 -6.72
C LEU A 64 1.96 -2.87 -5.48
N ARG A 65 2.91 -1.98 -5.21
CA ARG A 65 2.88 -1.05 -4.08
C ARG A 65 2.55 0.35 -4.56
N ASP A 66 1.71 1.05 -3.82
CA ASP A 66 1.29 2.44 -4.05
C ASP A 66 1.83 3.41 -2.97
N ARG A 67 2.62 2.90 -2.02
CA ARG A 67 3.14 3.63 -0.87
C ARG A 67 4.60 3.35 -0.61
N CYS A 68 5.27 4.34 -0.05
CA CYS A 68 6.63 4.18 0.43
C CYS A 68 6.66 3.15 1.59
N PRO A 69 7.56 2.14 1.56
CA PRO A 69 7.68 1.18 2.64
C PRO A 69 8.27 1.77 3.94
N SER A 70 8.89 2.94 3.89
CA SER A 70 9.51 3.60 5.05
C SER A 70 8.60 4.62 5.73
N CYS A 71 7.95 5.52 4.98
CA CYS A 71 7.09 6.57 5.57
C CYS A 71 5.59 6.37 5.33
N GLY A 72 5.17 5.37 4.55
CA GLY A 72 3.75 5.10 4.26
C GLY A 72 3.04 6.14 3.37
N GLN A 73 3.73 7.21 2.97
CA GLN A 73 3.18 8.22 2.07
C GLN A 73 2.91 7.65 0.67
N GLY A 74 1.87 8.16 0.02
CA GLY A 74 1.57 7.85 -1.37
C GLY A 74 2.68 8.33 -2.29
N LEU A 75 2.88 7.67 -3.42
CA LEU A 75 3.93 8.02 -4.36
C LEU A 75 3.61 9.34 -5.06
N ALA A 76 4.55 10.28 -5.00
CA ALA A 76 4.43 11.56 -5.68
C ALA A 76 5.79 11.98 -6.25
N PRO A 77 6.34 11.25 -7.24
CA PRO A 77 7.64 11.57 -7.83
C PRO A 77 7.70 12.98 -8.43
N PHE A 78 6.54 13.53 -8.80
CA PHE A 78 6.38 14.89 -9.33
C PHE A 78 6.34 16.00 -8.27
N LYS A 79 6.31 15.69 -6.97
CA LYS A 79 6.19 16.71 -5.90
C LYS A 79 7.52 17.38 -5.51
N ARG A 80 8.61 17.15 -6.24
CA ARG A 80 9.93 17.69 -5.91
C ARG A 80 10.38 18.75 -6.89
N ASP A 81 11.10 19.73 -6.36
CA ASP A 81 11.79 20.81 -7.07
C ASP A 81 13.12 20.36 -7.70
N ARG A 82 13.71 19.26 -7.21
CA ARG A 82 14.98 18.69 -7.69
C ARG A 82 14.79 17.39 -8.48
N LEU A 83 15.60 17.23 -9.52
CA LEU A 83 15.75 15.97 -10.26
C LEU A 83 16.35 14.89 -9.34
N VAL A 84 15.53 13.95 -8.90
CA VAL A 84 15.95 12.73 -8.20
C VAL A 84 15.52 11.51 -9.00
N PRO A 85 16.28 10.41 -8.94
CA PRO A 85 15.86 9.16 -9.56
C PRO A 85 14.49 8.72 -9.00
N GLN A 86 13.62 8.24 -9.89
CA GLN A 86 12.21 7.91 -9.58
C GLN A 86 12.05 6.82 -8.50
N GLN A 87 13.11 6.05 -8.24
CA GLN A 87 13.17 4.98 -7.25
C GLN A 87 13.32 5.44 -5.80
N TYR A 88 13.42 6.75 -5.55
CA TYR A 88 13.48 7.32 -4.20
C TYR A 88 12.16 7.97 -3.81
N CYS A 89 11.78 7.83 -2.55
CA CYS A 89 10.60 8.48 -2.00
C CYS A 89 10.75 10.01 -2.04
N ALA A 90 9.72 10.71 -2.51
CA ALA A 90 9.71 12.17 -2.56
C ALA A 90 9.57 12.86 -1.19
N PHE A 91 9.25 12.10 -0.13
CA PHE A 91 8.98 12.65 1.20
C PHE A 91 10.05 12.29 2.24
N CYS A 92 10.71 11.14 2.11
CA CYS A 92 11.66 10.64 3.11
C CYS A 92 12.96 10.11 2.50
N ASP A 93 13.14 10.25 1.18
CA ASP A 93 14.34 9.80 0.45
C ASP A 93 14.68 8.31 0.56
N ALA A 94 13.81 7.49 1.15
CA ALA A 94 14.03 6.05 1.21
C ALA A 94 13.90 5.40 -0.18
N HIS A 95 14.78 4.44 -0.47
CA HIS A 95 14.70 3.62 -1.67
C HIS A 95 13.41 2.79 -1.70
N LEU A 96 12.59 2.95 -2.73
CA LEU A 96 11.27 2.32 -2.85
C LEU A 96 11.36 0.79 -2.98
N ALA A 97 12.46 0.29 -3.53
CA ALA A 97 12.74 -1.15 -3.62
C ALA A 97 13.10 -1.82 -2.27
N LYS A 98 13.09 -1.10 -1.15
CA LYS A 98 13.32 -1.72 0.17
C LYS A 98 12.33 -2.87 0.40
N PRO A 99 12.81 -4.04 0.85
CA PRO A 99 11.90 -5.06 1.34
C PRO A 99 11.08 -4.44 2.48
N THR A 100 9.78 -4.61 2.44
CA THR A 100 8.97 -4.34 3.63
C THR A 100 9.28 -5.51 4.55
N GLY A 101 9.59 -5.25 5.82
CA GLY A 101 9.65 -6.31 6.81
C GLY A 101 8.37 -7.16 6.78
N PRO A 102 8.40 -8.38 7.33
CA PRO A 102 7.18 -9.19 7.42
C PRO A 102 6.08 -8.31 7.99
N ALA A 103 4.91 -8.30 7.33
CA ALA A 103 3.75 -7.60 7.86
C ALA A 103 3.57 -8.11 9.30
N SER A 104 3.76 -7.24 10.29
CA SER A 104 3.48 -7.59 11.68
C SER A 104 2.06 -8.16 11.69
N LEU A 105 1.92 -9.44 12.03
CA LEU A 105 0.66 -10.14 12.18
C LEU A 105 -0.09 -9.54 13.39
N GLY A 106 -0.55 -8.30 13.24
CA GLY A 106 -1.42 -7.61 14.18
C GLY A 106 -2.90 -7.93 13.96
N ALA A 107 -3.22 -8.92 13.12
CA ALA A 107 -4.56 -9.49 13.04
C ALA A 107 -4.68 -10.59 14.11
N ARG A 108 -4.87 -10.19 15.37
CA ARG A 108 -5.35 -11.12 16.40
C ARG A 108 -6.71 -11.62 15.91
N ARG A 109 -6.82 -12.91 15.58
CA ARG A 109 -8.14 -13.55 15.48
C ARG A 109 -8.72 -13.49 16.88
N ALA A 110 -9.79 -12.73 17.09
CA ALA A 110 -10.64 -12.95 18.25
C ALA A 110 -11.25 -14.34 18.05
N THR A 111 -10.66 -15.36 18.69
CA THR A 111 -11.37 -16.60 18.93
C THR A 111 -12.44 -16.28 19.96
N GLU A 112 -13.68 -16.18 19.51
CA GLU A 112 -14.85 -16.12 20.37
C GLU A 112 -14.90 -17.43 21.16
N SER A 113 -14.59 -17.35 22.44
CA SER A 113 -14.72 -18.45 23.39
C SER A 113 -16.22 -18.76 23.54
N LEU A 114 -16.78 -19.61 22.68
CA LEU A 114 -18.03 -20.28 23.00
C LEU A 114 -17.74 -21.25 24.16
N SER A 115 -18.00 -20.78 25.37
CA SER A 115 -18.11 -21.65 26.53
C SER A 115 -19.39 -22.49 26.37
N PRO A 116 -19.32 -23.83 26.33
CA PRO A 116 -20.52 -24.64 26.48
C PRO A 116 -20.98 -24.51 27.93
N ARG A 117 -22.14 -23.88 28.16
CA ARG A 117 -22.87 -24.13 29.41
C ARG A 117 -23.38 -25.55 29.33
N GLY A 118 -22.68 -26.45 30.04
CA GLY A 118 -23.16 -27.79 30.34
C GLY A 118 -24.35 -27.75 31.31
N LEU A 119 -25.17 -28.79 31.15
CA LEU A 119 -26.22 -29.35 32.02
C LEU A 119 -26.99 -28.41 32.96
#